data_AF-I1DWB6-F1
#
_entry.id   AF-I1DWB6-F1
#
_cell.length_a   1.000
_cell.length_b   1.000
_cell.length_c   1.000
_cell.angle_alpha   90.00
_cell.angle_beta   90.00
_cell.angle_gamma   90.00
#
_symmetry.space_group_name_H-M   'P 1'
#
loop_
_entity.id
_entity.type
_entity.pdbx_description
1 polymer ?
#
loop_
_entity_poly.entity_id
_entity_poly.type
_entity_poly.pdbx_seq_one_letter_code
_entity_poly.pdbx_strand_id
1 'polypeptide(L)' 'MIIGCGTVILPGAHLYEGVALGALSLAKGEYPEWSIYAGNPAKFIKERKKTALQLEVDFLAEYNAN' A
#
# COMPACT_ATOMS: atom_id res chain seq x y z
N MET A 1 3.77 2.71 1.04
CA MET A 1 2.29 2.60 0.93
C MET A 1 1.85 3.16 -0.42
N ILE A 2 0.76 2.67 -1.01
CA ILE A 2 0.18 3.25 -2.24
C ILE A 2 -1.33 3.45 -2.05
N ILE A 3 -1.82 4.62 -2.44
CA ILE A 3 -3.25 4.97 -2.40
C ILE A 3 -3.74 5.25 -3.82
N GLY A 4 -4.66 4.41 -4.31
CA GLY A 4 -5.27 4.59 -5.62
C GLY A 4 -6.13 5.85 -5.68
N CYS A 5 -6.20 6.46 -6.87
CA CYS A 5 -6.94 7.70 -7.10
C CYS A 5 -8.40 7.62 -6.61
N GLY A 6 -8.89 8.70 -6.00
CA GLY A 6 -10.26 8.81 -5.50
C GLY A 6 -10.58 7.91 -4.30
N THR A 7 -9.56 7.34 -3.64
CA THR A 7 -9.73 6.66 -2.36
C THR A 7 -10.11 7.65 -1.26
N VAL A 8 -11.06 7.26 -0.41
CA VAL A 8 -11.44 7.98 0.81
C VAL A 8 -10.95 7.18 2.01
N ILE A 9 -10.15 7.80 2.88
CA ILE A 9 -9.66 7.20 4.13
C ILE A 9 -10.41 7.87 5.28
N LEU A 10 -11.16 7.08 6.05
CA LEU A 10 -11.91 7.60 7.20
C LEU A 10 -11.03 7.73 8.43
N PRO A 11 -11.38 8.65 9.38
CA PRO A 11 -10.71 8.72 10.67
C PRO A 11 -10.72 7.35 11.39
N GLY A 12 -9.58 7.00 11.99
CA GLY A 12 -9.40 5.70 12.66
C GLY A 12 -9.11 4.52 11.73
N ALA A 13 -8.94 4.75 10.42
CA ALA A 13 -8.36 3.74 9.55
C ALA A 13 -6.84 3.65 9.77
N HIS A 14 -6.35 2.43 9.96
CA HIS A 14 -4.93 2.14 10.18
C HIS A 14 -4.40 1.31 9.01
N LEU A 15 -3.48 1.89 8.25
CA LEU A 15 -2.83 1.23 7.12
C LEU A 15 -1.38 0.93 7.50
N TYR A 16 -1.05 -0.36 7.64
CA TYR A 16 0.30 -0.79 7.99
C TYR A 16 1.25 -0.70 6.78
N GLU A 17 2.52 -1.01 7.04
CA GLU A 17 3.58 -0.93 6.04
C GLU A 17 3.22 -1.72 4.78
N GLY A 18 3.54 -1.16 3.61
CA GLY A 18 3.38 -1.88 2.35
C GLY A 18 1.93 -2.02 1.87
N VAL A 19 0.90 -1.56 2.58
CA VAL A 19 -0.50 -1.58 2.10
C VAL A 19 -0.65 -0.86 0.76
N ALA A 20 -1.48 -1.42 -0.12
CA ALA A 20 -1.97 -0.79 -1.33
C ALA A 20 -3.50 -0.78 -1.38
N LEU A 21 -4.08 0.42 -1.54
CA LEU A 21 -5.51 0.59 -1.82
C LEU A 21 -5.72 0.83 -3.31
N GLY A 22 -6.64 0.09 -3.94
CA GLY A 22 -7.07 0.31 -5.32
C GLY A 22 -7.82 1.64 -5.47
N ALA A 23 -8.00 2.09 -6.71
CA ALA A 23 -8.76 3.31 -6.99
C ALA A 23 -10.21 3.23 -6.46
N LEU A 24 -10.77 4.38 -6.11
CA LEU A 24 -12.16 4.54 -5.62
C LEU A 24 -12.48 3.68 -4.38
N SER A 25 -11.49 3.43 -3.52
CA SER A 25 -11.68 2.62 -2.31
C SER A 25 -12.21 3.46 -1.14
N LEU A 26 -12.99 2.85 -0.23
CA LEU A 26 -13.34 3.45 1.07
C LEU A 26 -12.65 2.67 2.19
N ALA A 27 -11.64 3.28 2.81
CA ALA A 27 -10.90 2.68 3.90
C ALA A 27 -11.52 3.01 5.27
N LYS A 28 -11.91 1.96 6.01
CA LYS A 28 -12.46 2.05 7.38
C LYS A 28 -12.08 0.81 8.20
N GLY A 29 -10.98 0.90 8.95
CA GLY A 29 -10.50 -0.17 9.82
C GLY A 29 -9.01 -0.45 9.65
N GLU A 30 -8.60 -1.67 9.99
CA GLU A 30 -7.21 -2.13 9.99
C GLU A 30 -6.85 -2.82 8.66
N TYR A 31 -5.73 -2.42 8.07
CA TYR A 31 -5.20 -2.96 6.82
C TYR A 31 -3.79 -3.52 7.08
N PRO A 32 -3.65 -4.84 7.30
CA PRO A 32 -2.39 -5.52 7.64
C PRO A 32 -1.27 -5.23 6.65
N GLU A 33 -0.04 -5.43 7.09
CA GLU A 33 1.13 -5.16 6.25
C GLU A 33 1.10 -5.90 4.91
N TRP A 34 1.75 -5.33 3.90
CA TRP A 34 2.03 -5.98 2.62
C TRP A 34 0.82 -6.59 1.93
N SER A 35 -0.31 -5.90 1.95
CA SER A 35 -1.60 -6.40 1.46
C SER A 35 -2.23 -5.44 0.44
N ILE A 36 -3.12 -5.96 -0.41
CA ILE A 36 -3.84 -5.20 -1.43
C ILE A 36 -5.34 -5.25 -1.15
N TYR A 37 -5.99 -4.09 -1.14
CA TYR A 37 -7.43 -3.94 -0.94
C TYR A 37 -8.06 -3.10 -2.04
N ALA A 38 -9.35 -3.30 -2.35
CA ALA A 38 -10.12 -2.34 -3.14
C ALA A 38 -11.62 -2.37 -2.82
N GLY A 39 -12.32 -1.35 -3.30
CA GLY A 39 -13.78 -1.24 -3.22
C GLY A 39 -14.28 -0.35 -2.08
N ASN A 40 -15.60 -0.21 -1.98
CA ASN A 40 -16.27 0.60 -0.96
C ASN A 40 -17.32 -0.26 -0.22
N PRO A 41 -17.05 -0.77 1.00
CA PRO A 41 -15.79 -0.63 1.75
C PRO A 41 -14.66 -1.46 1.14
N ALA A 42 -13.42 -1.05 1.41
CA ALA A 42 -12.23 -1.71 0.88
C ALA A 42 -12.09 -3.12 1.46
N LYS A 43 -12.02 -4.14 0.60
CA LYS A 43 -11.90 -5.56 0.96
C LYS A 43 -10.57 -6.13 0.49
N PHE A 44 -10.05 -7.10 1.23
CA PHE A 44 -8.81 -7.79 0.89
C PHE A 44 -8.94 -8.47 -0.46
N ILE A 45 -7.91 -8.33 -1.29
CA ILE A 45 -7.80 -8.97 -2.60
C ILE A 45 -6.72 -10.05 -2.55
N LYS A 46 -5.51 -9.66 -2.14
CA LYS A 46 -4.33 -10.54 -2.11
C LYS A 46 -3.17 -9.88 -1.36
N GLU A 47 -2.16 -10.69 -1.07
CA GLU A 47 -0.85 -10.23 -0.62
C GLU A 47 -0.14 -9.41 -1.70
N ARG A 48 0.50 -8.32 -1.28
CA ARG A 48 1.36 -7.46 -2.10
C ARG A 48 2.76 -8.04 -2.14
N LYS A 49 3.30 -8.17 -3.34
CA LYS A 49 4.70 -8.56 -3.55
C LYS A 49 5.64 -7.56 -2.88
N LYS A 50 6.66 -8.07 -2.18
CA LYS A 50 7.73 -7.27 -1.55
C LYS A 50 8.89 -6.93 -2.50
N THR A 51 8.73 -7.11 -3.81
CA THR A 51 9.77 -6.86 -4.83
C THR A 51 10.29 -5.42 -4.83
N ALA A 52 9.45 -4.46 -4.40
CA ALA A 52 9.85 -3.07 -4.26
C ALA A 52 10.96 -2.86 -3.22
N LEU A 53 11.09 -3.72 -2.20
CA LEU A 53 12.15 -3.60 -1.20
C LEU A 53 13.53 -3.87 -1.80
N GLN A 54 13.62 -4.86 -2.70
CA GLN A 54 14.89 -5.11 -3.39
C GLN A 54 15.24 -3.96 -4.33
N LEU A 55 14.27 -3.45 -5.07
CA LEU A 55 14.47 -2.29 -5.95
C LEU A 55 14.92 -1.04 -5.18
N GLU A 56 14.43 -0.85 -3.94
CA GLU A 56 14.89 0.21 -3.05
C GLU A 56 16.35 0.05 -2.65
N VAL A 57 16.76 -1.16 -2.27
CA VAL A 57 18.16 -1.48 -1.95
C VAL A 57 19.07 -1.21 -3.15
N ASP A 58 18.69 -1.71 -4.33
CA ASP A 58 19.46 -1.57 -5.56
C ASP A 58 19.59 -0.09 -5.95
N PHE A 59 18.48 0.66 -5.89
CA PHE A 59 18.46 2.10 -6.16
C PHE A 59 19.36 2.89 -5.20
N LEU A 60 19.30 2.61 -3.89
CA LEU A 60 20.14 3.29 -2.90
C LEU A 60 21.62 2.96 -3.08
N ALA A 61 21.95 1.73 -3.44
CA ALA A 61 23.33 1.34 -3.74
C ALA A 61 23.88 2.10 -4.96
N GLU A 62 23.10 2.20 -6.03
CA GLU A 62 23.45 2.99 -7.22
C GLU A 62 23.55 4.49 -6.93
N TYR A 63 22.61 5.05 -6.16
CA TYR A 63 22.58 6.48 -5.84
C TYR A 63 23.77 6.92 -5.00
N ASN A 64 24.16 6.13 -3.98
CA ASN A 64 25.28 6.46 -3.10
C ASN A 64 26.67 6.23 -3.73
N ALA A 65 26.73 5.52 -4.86
CA ALA A 65 27.96 5.28 -5.60
C ALA A 65 28.31 6.43 -6.58
N ASN A 66 27.40 7.38 -6.79
CA ASN A 66 27.58 8.60 -7.60
C ASN A 66 27.83 9.83 -6.73
#